data_AF-A0A255R1V7-F1
#
_entry.id   AF-A0A255R1V7-F1
#
_cell.length_a   1.000
_cell.length_b   1.000
_cell.length_c   1.000
_cell.angle_alpha   90.00
_cell.angle_beta   90.00
_cell.angle_gamma   90.00
#
_symmetry.space_group_name_H-M   'P 1'
#
loop_
_entity.id
_entity.type
_entity.pdbx_description
1 polymer ?
#
loop_
_entity_poly.entity_id
_entity_poly.type
_entity_poly.pdbx_seq_one_letter_code
_entity_poly.pdbx_strand_id
1 'polypeptide(L)'
;MGRNKYSADEIKQIAKLLRLKNASNRAGQKQVRHDLRTQFEFNISDFNEPGKAFGEEELHEAVRRGAIQILDDATIEAMKAKRARDKASDEAARQQEALDKGEQTDWQEALREWKEWENQNDTQK
;
A
#
# COMPACT_ATOMS: atom_id res chain seq x y z
N MET A 1 1.70 -11.95 3.11
CA MET A 1 2.25 -12.03 1.75
C MET A 1 1.33 -11.22 0.86
N GLY A 2 1.85 -10.21 0.18
CA GLY A 2 1.13 -9.38 -0.77
C GLY A 2 0.73 -10.14 -2.03
N ARG A 3 0.34 -9.39 -3.07
CA ARG A 3 -0.05 -9.96 -4.35
C ARG A 3 1.11 -10.80 -4.92
N ASN A 4 0.81 -12.00 -5.40
CA ASN A 4 1.81 -12.91 -5.99
C ASN A 4 1.46 -13.35 -7.42
N LYS A 5 0.36 -12.82 -7.98
CA LYS A 5 -0.13 -13.10 -9.32
C LYS A 5 -0.11 -11.83 -10.15
N TYR A 6 0.60 -11.85 -11.26
CA TYR A 6 0.84 -10.69 -12.10
C TYR A 6 0.66 -11.04 -13.57
N SER A 7 0.40 -10.06 -14.41
CA SER A 7 0.51 -10.27 -15.85
C SER A 7 1.95 -10.17 -16.32
N ALA A 8 2.23 -10.67 -17.53
CA ALA A 8 3.56 -10.57 -18.12
C ALA A 8 4.03 -9.12 -18.27
N ASP A 9 3.10 -8.20 -18.57
CA ASP A 9 3.42 -6.78 -18.72
C ASP A 9 3.66 -6.08 -17.38
N GLU A 10 2.94 -6.45 -16.34
CA GLU A 10 3.23 -5.98 -14.98
C GLU A 10 4.63 -6.42 -14.54
N ILE A 11 5.02 -7.68 -14.79
CA ILE A 11 6.37 -8.16 -14.47
C ILE A 11 7.44 -7.35 -15.19
N LYS A 12 7.24 -7.02 -16.48
CA LYS A 12 8.17 -6.16 -17.23
C LYS A 12 8.28 -4.76 -16.61
N GLN A 13 7.19 -4.19 -16.12
CA GLN A 13 7.18 -2.87 -15.48
C GLN A 13 7.86 -2.91 -14.11
N ILE A 14 7.57 -3.93 -13.30
CA ILE A 14 8.21 -4.16 -12.00
C ILE A 14 9.72 -4.34 -12.18
N ALA A 15 10.16 -5.11 -13.18
CA ALA A 15 11.58 -5.29 -13.51
C ALA A 15 12.28 -3.94 -13.80
N LYS A 16 11.66 -3.07 -14.61
CA LYS A 16 12.19 -1.73 -14.90
C LYS A 16 12.31 -0.87 -13.64
N LEU A 17 11.29 -0.90 -12.77
CA LEU A 17 11.33 -0.19 -11.50
C LEU A 17 12.43 -0.73 -10.59
N LEU A 18 12.62 -2.05 -10.49
CA LEU A 18 13.68 -2.63 -9.67
C LEU A 18 15.09 -2.26 -10.17
N ARG A 19 15.29 -2.20 -11.50
CA ARG A 19 16.52 -1.64 -12.09
C ARG A 19 16.73 -0.19 -11.67
N LEU A 20 15.69 0.65 -11.80
CA LEU A 20 15.77 2.06 -11.42
C LEU A 20 16.06 2.25 -9.93
N LYS A 21 15.43 1.45 -9.06
CA LYS A 21 15.69 1.45 -7.61
C LYS A 21 17.17 1.17 -7.34
N ASN A 22 17.77 0.18 -7.99
CA ASN A 22 19.19 -0.14 -7.76
C ASN A 22 20.13 0.97 -8.26
N ALA A 23 19.77 1.70 -9.32
CA ALA A 23 20.56 2.82 -9.83
C ALA A 23 20.31 4.15 -9.08
N SER A 24 19.25 4.23 -8.26
CA SER A 24 18.82 5.47 -7.61
C SER A 24 19.47 5.72 -6.25
N ASN A 25 19.51 6.99 -5.86
CA ASN A 25 19.84 7.42 -4.50
C ASN A 25 18.75 7.01 -3.49
N ARG A 26 19.00 7.24 -2.19
CA ARG A 26 18.10 6.81 -1.10
C ARG A 26 16.67 7.34 -1.25
N ALA A 27 16.49 8.57 -1.71
CA ALA A 27 15.17 9.18 -1.92
C ALA A 27 14.45 8.51 -3.09
N GLY A 28 15.12 8.35 -4.24
CA GLY A 28 14.57 7.64 -5.39
C GLY A 28 14.21 6.18 -5.08
N GLN A 29 15.05 5.49 -4.30
CA GLN A 29 14.72 4.15 -3.81
C GLN A 29 13.45 4.11 -2.95
N LYS A 30 13.22 5.13 -2.11
CA LYS A 30 12.00 5.24 -1.30
C LYS A 30 10.78 5.43 -2.20
N GLN A 31 10.89 6.28 -3.22
CA GLN A 31 9.83 6.52 -4.20
C GLN A 31 9.50 5.26 -4.99
N VAL A 32 10.50 4.59 -5.56
CA VAL A 32 10.26 3.37 -6.33
C VAL A 32 9.64 2.26 -5.46
N ARG A 33 10.07 2.12 -4.21
CA ARG A 33 9.43 1.18 -3.26
C ARG A 33 7.99 1.56 -2.92
N HIS A 34 7.65 2.84 -2.95
CA HIS A 34 6.27 3.29 -2.79
C HIS A 34 5.46 2.91 -4.03
N ASP A 35 5.95 3.22 -5.23
CA ASP A 35 5.24 2.97 -6.49
C ASP A 35 4.99 1.47 -6.73
N LEU A 36 5.97 0.63 -6.40
CA LEU A 36 5.80 -0.83 -6.42
C LEU A 36 4.62 -1.29 -5.55
N ARG A 37 4.45 -0.68 -4.37
CA ARG A 37 3.36 -1.05 -3.44
C ARG A 37 2.02 -0.46 -3.84
N THR A 38 1.99 0.78 -4.31
CA THR A 38 0.72 1.47 -4.60
C THR A 38 0.14 1.08 -5.94
N GLN A 39 0.97 0.92 -6.97
CA GLN A 39 0.51 0.62 -8.33
C GLN A 39 0.35 -0.88 -8.57
N PHE A 40 1.25 -1.69 -8.02
CA PHE A 40 1.30 -3.13 -8.31
C PHE A 40 0.97 -4.00 -7.10
N GLU A 41 0.75 -3.42 -5.91
CA GLU A 41 0.64 -4.17 -4.66
C GLU A 41 1.83 -5.13 -4.45
N PHE A 42 3.00 -4.77 -4.98
CA PHE A 42 4.23 -5.56 -4.95
C PHE A 42 5.09 -5.11 -3.77
N ASN A 43 5.26 -5.99 -2.79
CA ASN A 43 6.11 -5.72 -1.65
C ASN A 43 7.38 -6.58 -1.73
N ILE A 44 8.53 -5.91 -1.89
CA ILE A 44 9.84 -6.55 -2.01
C ILE A 44 10.11 -7.52 -0.84
N SER A 45 9.70 -7.18 0.38
CA SER A 45 9.97 -8.00 1.57
C SER A 45 9.28 -9.37 1.54
N ASP A 46 8.22 -9.53 0.75
CA ASP A 46 7.53 -10.83 0.64
C ASP A 46 8.34 -11.86 -0.16
N PHE A 47 9.26 -11.39 -1.02
CA PHE A 47 10.05 -12.22 -1.93
C PHE A 47 11.55 -12.17 -1.65
N ASN A 48 11.98 -11.28 -0.77
CA ASN A 48 13.40 -11.06 -0.51
C ASN A 48 13.98 -12.08 0.47
N GLU A 49 15.20 -12.52 0.21
CA GLU A 49 15.99 -13.30 1.15
C GLU A 49 16.74 -12.36 2.12
N PRO A 50 16.83 -12.70 3.42
CA PRO A 50 17.59 -11.91 4.38
C PRO A 50 19.04 -11.70 3.92
N GLY A 51 19.52 -10.45 3.95
CA GLY A 51 20.89 -10.11 3.56
C GLY A 51 21.14 -10.00 2.05
N LYS A 52 20.17 -10.36 1.20
CA LYS A 52 20.23 -10.17 -0.26
C LYS A 52 19.45 -8.93 -0.67
N ALA A 53 19.95 -8.20 -1.67
CA ALA A 53 19.22 -7.09 -2.27
C ALA A 53 18.28 -7.63 -3.35
N PHE A 54 17.01 -7.24 -3.30
CA PHE A 54 16.06 -7.61 -4.35
C PHE A 54 16.17 -6.67 -5.55
N GLY A 55 16.57 -7.23 -6.70
CA GLY A 55 16.60 -6.58 -8.00
C GLY A 55 15.79 -7.35 -9.05
N GLU A 56 16.07 -7.08 -10.32
CA GLU A 56 15.39 -7.75 -11.42
C GLU A 56 15.75 -9.24 -11.53
N GLU A 57 17.00 -9.60 -11.25
CA GLU A 57 17.42 -11.01 -11.31
C GLU A 57 16.67 -11.85 -10.27
N GLU A 58 16.54 -11.34 -9.06
CA GLU A 58 15.76 -11.95 -7.98
C GLU A 58 14.26 -12.00 -8.32
N LEU A 59 13.73 -11.01 -9.04
CA LEU A 59 12.35 -11.05 -9.53
C LEU A 59 12.14 -12.25 -10.48
N HIS A 60 13.01 -12.40 -11.48
CA HIS A 60 12.91 -13.52 -12.42
C HIS A 60 13.18 -14.86 -11.74
N GLU A 61 14.07 -14.90 -10.76
CA GLU A 61 14.29 -16.08 -9.94
C GLU A 61 13.05 -16.45 -9.11
N ALA A 62 12.38 -15.48 -8.51
CA ALA A 62 11.12 -15.68 -7.78
C ALA A 62 10.00 -16.21 -8.70
N VAL A 63 9.95 -15.75 -9.97
CA VAL A 63 9.06 -16.33 -10.99
C VAL A 63 9.44 -17.77 -11.30
N ARG A 64 10.73 -18.07 -11.55
CA ARG A 64 11.20 -19.44 -11.84
C ARG A 64 10.93 -20.41 -10.69
N ARG A 65 11.09 -19.96 -9.45
CA ARG A 65 10.79 -20.74 -8.23
C ARG A 65 9.29 -20.89 -7.97
N GLY A 66 8.43 -20.20 -8.73
CA GLY A 66 6.97 -20.24 -8.59
C GLY A 66 6.41 -19.41 -7.44
N ALA A 67 7.24 -18.63 -6.74
CA ALA A 67 6.79 -17.68 -5.71
C ALA A 67 5.94 -16.56 -6.33
N ILE A 68 6.22 -16.22 -7.59
CA ILE A 68 5.44 -15.28 -8.40
C ILE A 68 4.86 -16.04 -9.59
N GLN A 69 3.54 -15.95 -9.78
CA GLN A 69 2.83 -16.57 -10.88
C GLN A 69 2.46 -15.52 -11.94
N ILE A 70 2.72 -15.85 -13.21
CA ILE A 70 2.29 -15.04 -14.34
C ILE A 70 0.97 -15.61 -14.86
N LEU A 71 -0.07 -14.79 -14.88
CA LEU A 71 -1.40 -15.13 -15.42
C LEU A 71 -1.71 -14.29 -16.66
N ASP A 72 -2.76 -14.69 -17.38
CA ASP A 72 -3.29 -13.92 -18.49
C ASP A 72 -3.91 -12.60 -18.03
N ASP A 73 -3.90 -11.60 -18.92
CA ASP A 73 -4.35 -10.25 -18.61
C ASP A 73 -5.83 -10.20 -18.20
N ALA A 74 -6.69 -11.03 -18.83
CA ALA A 74 -8.11 -11.04 -18.53
C ALA A 74 -8.39 -11.52 -17.10
N THR A 75 -7.71 -12.58 -16.66
CA THR A 75 -7.78 -13.06 -15.26
C THR A 75 -7.27 -12.01 -14.27
N ILE A 76 -6.18 -11.32 -14.61
CA ILE A 76 -5.63 -10.27 -13.75
C ILE A 76 -6.59 -9.08 -13.61
N GLU A 77 -7.21 -8.62 -14.70
CA GLU A 77 -8.19 -7.54 -14.64
C GLU A 77 -9.44 -7.94 -13.85
N ALA A 78 -9.91 -9.18 -13.99
CA ALA A 78 -11.00 -9.71 -13.16
C ALA A 78 -10.63 -9.72 -11.66
N MET A 79 -9.39 -10.11 -11.32
CA MET A 79 -8.88 -10.07 -9.96
C MET A 79 -8.77 -8.64 -9.41
N LYS A 80 -8.26 -7.69 -10.19
CA LYS A 80 -8.21 -6.27 -9.81
C LYS A 80 -9.60 -5.69 -9.56
N ALA A 81 -10.54 -5.98 -10.45
CA ALA A 81 -11.93 -5.54 -10.29
C ALA A 81 -12.59 -6.12 -9.03
N LYS A 82 -12.29 -7.37 -8.67
CA LYS A 82 -12.71 -7.94 -7.38
C LYS A 82 -12.03 -7.23 -6.20
N ARG A 83 -10.72 -7.01 -6.28
CA ARG A 83 -9.95 -6.32 -5.24
C ARG A 83 -10.46 -4.90 -4.97
N ALA A 84 -10.79 -4.16 -6.03
CA ALA A 84 -11.34 -2.81 -5.92
C ALA A 84 -12.71 -2.80 -5.23
N ARG A 85 -13.57 -3.76 -5.56
CA ARG A 85 -14.88 -3.94 -4.90
C ARG A 85 -14.72 -4.28 -3.43
N ASP A 86 -13.89 -5.28 -3.11
CA ASP A 86 -13.64 -5.70 -1.73
C ASP A 86 -13.08 -4.52 -0.90
N LYS A 87 -12.15 -3.74 -1.46
CA LYS A 87 -11.59 -2.55 -0.78
C LYS A 87 -12.63 -1.48 -0.50
N ALA A 88 -13.55 -1.24 -1.42
CA ALA A 88 -14.65 -0.29 -1.22
C ALA A 88 -15.61 -0.77 -0.12
N SER A 89 -15.89 -2.08 -0.07
CA SER A 89 -16.70 -2.67 1.01
C SER A 89 -16.00 -2.59 2.37
N ASP A 90 -14.71 -2.88 2.45
CA ASP A 90 -13.92 -2.78 3.68
C ASP A 90 -13.78 -1.32 4.19
N GLU A 91 -13.74 -0.36 3.27
CA GLU A 91 -13.71 1.07 3.61
C GLU A 91 -15.08 1.55 4.11
N ALA A 92 -16.18 1.13 3.49
CA ALA A 92 -17.52 1.42 3.97
C ALA A 92 -17.79 0.79 5.36
N ALA A 93 -17.35 -0.46 5.57
CA ALA A 93 -17.46 -1.12 6.87
C ALA A 93 -16.64 -0.40 7.95
N ARG A 94 -15.42 0.05 7.64
CA ARG A 94 -14.61 0.85 8.58
C ARG A 94 -15.23 2.21 8.88
N GLN A 95 -15.81 2.88 7.88
CA GLN A 95 -16.52 4.14 8.12
C GLN A 95 -17.72 3.90 9.03
N GLN A 96 -18.51 2.86 8.79
CA GLN A 96 -19.65 2.51 9.63
C GLN A 96 -19.21 2.14 11.05
N GLU A 97 -18.13 1.36 11.20
CA GLU A 97 -17.59 1.00 12.51
C GLU A 97 -17.00 2.22 13.26
N ALA A 98 -16.39 3.18 12.56
CA ALA A 98 -15.94 4.44 13.15
C ALA A 98 -17.11 5.34 13.60
N LEU A 99 -18.22 5.33 12.87
CA LEU A 99 -19.47 5.98 13.27
C LEU A 99 -20.07 5.28 14.50
N ASP A 100 -20.15 3.95 14.49
CA ASP A 100 -20.74 3.13 15.56
C ASP A 100 -19.89 3.12 16.84
N LYS A 101 -18.56 3.24 16.75
CA LYS A 101 -17.64 3.38 17.90
C LYS A 101 -17.64 4.79 18.52
N GLY A 102 -18.37 5.74 17.94
CA GLY A 102 -18.45 7.11 18.46
C GLY A 102 -17.19 7.96 18.23
N GLU A 103 -16.21 7.47 17.46
CA GLU A 103 -14.98 8.22 17.15
C GLU A 103 -15.29 9.51 16.37
N GLN A 104 -16.40 9.59 15.63
CA GLN A 104 -16.81 10.84 14.97
C GLN A 104 -17.28 11.92 15.97
N THR A 105 -17.75 11.52 17.15
CA THR A 105 -18.26 12.41 18.20
C THR A 105 -17.13 12.87 19.14
N ASP A 106 -16.19 11.98 19.43
CA ASP A 106 -15.11 12.19 20.41
C ASP A 106 -14.16 13.34 20.02
N TRP A 107 -13.78 13.49 18.75
CA TRP A 107 -12.90 14.59 18.33
C TRP A 107 -13.60 15.95 18.23
N GLN A 108 -14.91 15.99 17.95
CA GLN A 108 -15.67 17.24 17.92
C GLN A 108 -15.93 17.77 19.33
N GLU A 109 -16.24 16.88 20.27
CA GLU A 109 -16.34 17.24 21.68
C GLU A 109 -14.99 17.65 22.26
N ALA A 110 -13.91 16.91 22.00
CA ALA A 110 -12.57 17.29 22.44
C ALA A 110 -12.13 18.67 21.90
N LEU A 111 -12.50 19.02 20.66
CA LEU A 111 -12.21 20.35 20.09
C LEU A 111 -13.07 21.46 20.72
N ARG A 112 -14.32 21.16 21.09
CA ARG A 112 -15.20 22.09 21.78
C ARG A 112 -14.69 22.36 23.20
N GLU A 113 -14.33 21.32 23.94
CA GLU A 113 -13.73 21.44 25.28
C GLU A 113 -12.44 22.24 25.25
N TRP A 114 -11.59 22.03 24.24
CA TRP A 114 -10.35 22.79 24.09
C TRP A 114 -10.60 24.28 23.81
N LYS A 115 -11.58 24.62 22.96
CA LYS A 115 -12.00 26.01 22.70
C LYS A 115 -12.63 26.69 23.91
N GLU A 116 -13.42 25.95 24.69
CA GLU A 116 -13.99 26.46 25.94
C GLU A 116 -12.91 26.73 26.98
N TRP A 117 -11.91 25.84 27.08
CA TRP A 117 -10.74 26.04 27.91
C TRP A 117 -9.91 27.25 27.47
N GLU A 118 -9.63 27.43 26.17
CA GLU A 118 -8.93 28.63 25.65
C GLU A 118 -9.69 29.91 26.01
N ASN A 119 -11.01 29.97 25.75
CA ASN A 119 -11.82 31.14 26.05
C ASN A 119 -11.85 31.46 27.56
N GLN A 120 -11.93 30.44 28.43
CA GLN A 120 -11.90 30.65 29.88
C GLN A 120 -10.54 31.17 30.37
N ASN A 121 -9.43 30.75 29.77
CA ASN A 121 -8.09 31.21 30.14
C ASN A 121 -7.76 32.60 29.56
N ASP A 122 -8.33 32.96 28.40
CA ASP A 122 -8.12 34.28 27.79
C ASP A 122 -8.90 35.39 28.52
N THR A 123 -9.97 35.03 29.23
CA THR A 123 -10.78 35.96 30.04
C THR A 123 -10.15 36.28 31.41
N GLN A 124 -9.03 35.64 31.80
CA GLN A 124 -8.32 35.87 33.07
C GLN A 124 -7.01 36.68 32.95
N LYS A 125 -6.70 37.25 31.78
CA LYS A 125 -5.63 38.23 31.60
C LYS A 125 -6.15 39.66 31.64
#